data_AF-A0A0R1LN52-F1
#
_entry.id   AF-A0A0R1LN52-F1
#
_cell.length_a   1.000
_cell.length_b   1.000
_cell.length_c   1.000
_cell.angle_alpha   90.00
_cell.angle_beta   90.00
_cell.angle_gamma   90.00
#
_symmetry.space_group_name_H-M   'P 1'
#
loop_
_entity.id
_entity.type
_entity.pdbx_description
1 polymer ?
#
loop_
_entity_poly.entity_id
_entity_poly.type
_entity_poly.pdbx_seq_one_letter_code
_entity_poly.pdbx_strand_id
1 'polypeptide(L)'
;MSVKNWVTGLCVAVSIIAGVNGVSTTNAAAKAKKYNPKADAIMSVSAFKRMGRVHYHKRVFTYYSPNGSHIYGLGAYTSDGTYTLNGRDKNGYLILANNKKFGTKIKTPLGVGVVHDRGTYGGHYDIVVK
;
A
#
# COMPACT_ATOMS: atom_id res chain seq x y z
N MET A 1 -55.39 -7.11 4.47
CA MET A 1 -54.10 -6.80 5.13
C MET A 1 -53.88 -5.30 4.91
N SER A 2 -54.34 -4.45 5.83
CA SER A 2 -53.57 -3.86 6.94
C SER A 2 -52.46 -2.92 6.44
N VAL A 3 -52.31 -1.62 6.76
CA VAL A 3 -53.10 -0.54 7.39
C VAL A 3 -52.12 0.68 7.41
N LYS A 4 -52.56 1.90 7.02
CA LYS A 4 -52.15 3.27 7.48
C LYS A 4 -50.65 3.68 7.40
N ASN A 5 -50.18 4.93 7.30
CA ASN A 5 -50.64 6.32 7.10
C ASN A 5 -49.33 7.11 6.81
N TRP A 6 -49.17 7.84 5.70
CA TRP A 6 -49.20 9.32 5.61
C TRP A 6 -48.93 10.09 6.91
N VAL A 7 -47.77 10.78 7.03
CA VAL A 7 -47.62 12.12 7.63
C VAL A 7 -46.39 12.84 7.05
N THR A 8 -46.67 14.03 6.51
CA THR A 8 -45.82 15.13 6.05
C THR A 8 -45.06 15.78 7.21
N GLY A 9 -43.79 16.18 7.02
CA GLY A 9 -43.01 16.88 8.05
C GLY A 9 -42.05 17.91 7.48
N LEU A 10 -42.58 19.05 7.05
CA LEU A 10 -41.84 20.27 6.75
C LEU A 10 -41.38 20.90 8.07
N CYS A 11 -40.13 20.70 8.47
CA CYS A 11 -39.54 21.42 9.59
C CYS A 11 -38.81 22.68 9.09
N VAL A 12 -39.57 23.78 9.03
CA VAL A 12 -39.00 25.13 9.04
C VAL A 12 -38.50 25.39 10.46
N ALA A 13 -37.18 25.50 10.62
CA ALA A 13 -36.57 26.03 11.83
C ALA A 13 -35.83 27.32 11.46
N VAL A 14 -36.55 28.43 11.49
CA VAL A 14 -35.94 29.76 11.61
C VAL A 14 -35.75 29.99 13.10
N SER A 15 -34.50 30.12 13.54
CA SER A 15 -34.17 30.67 14.84
C SER A 15 -32.93 31.55 14.65
N ILE A 16 -33.17 32.85 14.59
CA ILE A 16 -32.14 33.88 14.63
C ILE A 16 -31.83 34.12 16.11
N ILE A 17 -30.64 33.75 16.55
CA ILE A 17 -29.96 34.41 17.67
C ILE A 17 -28.52 34.68 17.21
N ALA A 18 -28.14 35.95 17.33
CA ALA A 18 -26.89 36.55 16.96
C ALA A 18 -25.69 35.96 17.72
N GLY A 19 -24.52 35.97 17.08
CA GLY A 19 -23.23 35.95 17.78
C GLY A 19 -22.29 34.81 17.41
N VAL A 20 -21.43 35.10 16.44
CA VAL A 20 -19.98 34.83 16.44
C VAL A 20 -19.48 33.39 16.24
N ASN A 21 -18.56 33.30 15.28
CA ASN A 21 -17.53 32.28 15.08
C ASN A 21 -17.94 30.92 14.49
N GLY A 22 -18.03 30.91 13.16
CA GLY A 22 -17.37 29.91 12.32
C GLY A 22 -17.47 28.45 12.78
N VAL A 23 -18.55 27.78 12.40
CA VAL A 23 -18.51 26.32 12.23
C VAL A 23 -17.70 26.05 10.95
N SER A 24 -16.39 26.12 11.11
CA SER A 24 -15.44 25.45 10.24
C SER A 24 -15.75 23.97 10.37
N THR A 25 -16.49 23.40 9.41
CA THR A 25 -16.46 21.96 9.16
C THR A 25 -15.01 21.63 8.82
N THR A 26 -14.24 21.25 9.83
CA THR A 26 -12.91 20.70 9.66
C THR A 26 -13.09 19.38 8.94
N ASN A 27 -13.02 19.44 7.61
CA ASN A 27 -12.55 18.32 6.80
C ASN A 27 -11.09 18.07 7.21
N ALA A 28 -10.91 17.47 8.39
CA ALA A 28 -9.67 16.84 8.75
C ALA A 28 -9.50 15.72 7.74
N ALA A 29 -8.74 15.99 6.67
CA ALA A 29 -8.30 15.00 5.72
C ALA A 29 -7.71 13.84 6.54
N ALA A 30 -8.45 12.74 6.67
CA ALA A 30 -7.96 11.55 7.32
C ALA A 30 -6.66 11.20 6.61
N LYS A 31 -5.52 11.38 7.29
CA LYS A 31 -4.24 10.97 6.72
C LYS A 31 -4.40 9.50 6.37
N ALA A 32 -4.32 9.18 5.07
CA ALA A 32 -4.47 7.82 4.60
C ALA A 32 -3.50 6.93 5.40
N LYS A 33 -4.05 5.95 6.13
CA LYS A 33 -3.24 5.05 6.95
C LYS A 33 -2.27 4.32 6.04
N LYS A 34 -0.96 4.50 6.27
CA LYS A 34 0.07 3.76 5.55
C LYS A 34 -0.13 2.26 5.80
N TYR A 35 0.00 1.49 4.72
CA TYR A 35 -0.09 0.05 4.78
C TYR A 35 1.03 -0.52 5.66
N ASN A 36 0.68 -1.49 6.51
CA ASN A 36 1.64 -2.22 7.33
C ASN A 36 1.83 -3.65 6.76
N PRO A 37 2.90 -3.92 6.01
CA PRO A 37 3.12 -5.22 5.39
C PRO A 37 3.24 -6.36 6.41
N LYS A 38 3.63 -6.06 7.66
CA LYS A 38 3.69 -7.06 8.73
C LYS A 38 2.32 -7.65 9.09
N ALA A 39 1.23 -6.95 8.80
CA ALA A 39 -0.12 -7.43 9.11
C ALA A 39 -0.54 -8.62 8.24
N ASP A 40 -0.04 -8.69 7.00
CA ASP A 40 -0.38 -9.76 6.04
C ASP A 40 0.81 -10.71 5.77
N ALA A 41 1.89 -10.58 6.55
CA ALA A 41 3.07 -11.41 6.38
C ALA A 41 2.85 -12.80 7.00
N ILE A 42 3.17 -13.85 6.25
CA ILE A 42 3.13 -15.24 6.75
C ILE A 42 4.48 -15.72 7.28
N MET A 43 5.53 -14.91 7.10
CA MET A 43 6.87 -15.20 7.61
C MET A 43 7.65 -13.92 7.90
N SER A 44 8.71 -14.06 8.71
CA SER A 44 9.62 -12.96 9.00
C SER A 44 10.61 -12.73 7.87
N VAL A 45 11.14 -11.51 7.78
CA VAL A 45 12.22 -11.15 6.84
C VAL A 45 13.47 -12.03 7.05
N SER A 46 13.81 -12.35 8.30
CA SER A 46 14.96 -13.22 8.61
C SER A 46 14.76 -14.64 8.07
N ALA A 47 13.57 -15.22 8.24
CA ALA A 47 13.24 -16.52 7.68
C ALA A 47 13.26 -16.51 6.14
N PHE A 48 12.72 -15.45 5.53
CA PHE A 48 12.77 -15.26 4.08
C PHE A 48 14.21 -15.17 3.54
N LYS A 49 15.06 -14.36 4.19
CA LYS A 49 16.50 -14.23 3.84
C LYS A 49 17.22 -15.58 3.95
N ARG A 50 16.95 -16.36 4.99
CA ARG A 50 17.55 -17.70 5.18
C ARG A 50 17.14 -18.71 4.11
N MET A 51 15.89 -18.65 3.63
CA MET A 51 15.42 -19.54 2.57
C MET A 51 15.95 -19.14 1.19
N GLY A 52 16.18 -17.84 0.96
CA GLY A 52 16.69 -17.29 -0.30
C GLY A 52 15.66 -17.26 -1.43
N ARG A 53 14.87 -18.33 -1.59
CA ARG A 53 13.80 -18.48 -2.58
C ARG A 53 12.58 -19.14 -1.92
N VAL A 54 11.42 -18.50 -2.05
CA VAL A 54 10.17 -18.95 -1.43
C VAL A 54 9.08 -19.09 -2.48
N HIS A 55 8.41 -20.23 -2.49
CA HIS A 55 7.25 -20.49 -3.34
C HIS A 55 5.97 -20.12 -2.59
N TYR A 56 5.14 -19.26 -3.18
CA TYR A 56 3.88 -18.81 -2.57
C TYR A 56 2.85 -18.47 -3.64
N HIS A 57 1.60 -18.93 -3.50
CA HIS A 57 0.53 -18.72 -4.49
C HIS A 57 0.95 -19.00 -5.95
N LYS A 58 1.62 -20.14 -6.20
CA LYS A 58 2.13 -20.54 -7.53
C LYS A 58 3.14 -19.55 -8.14
N ARG A 59 3.76 -18.71 -7.32
CA ARG A 59 4.80 -17.73 -7.69
C ARG A 59 6.07 -18.00 -6.91
N VAL A 60 7.18 -17.49 -7.42
CA VAL A 60 8.50 -17.56 -6.79
C VAL A 60 8.86 -16.18 -6.28
N PHE A 61 9.31 -16.09 -5.04
CA PHE A 61 9.76 -14.87 -4.41
C PHE A 61 11.21 -15.03 -3.95
N THR A 62 12.05 -14.09 -4.34
CA THR A 62 13.44 -13.96 -3.88
C THR A 62 13.60 -12.57 -3.27
N TYR A 63 14.68 -12.33 -2.52
CA TYR A 63 15.03 -10.97 -2.12
C TYR A 63 16.14 -10.44 -3.01
N TYR A 64 16.10 -9.14 -3.25
CA TYR A 64 17.23 -8.40 -3.78
C TYR A 64 17.54 -7.23 -2.85
N SER A 65 18.82 -7.07 -2.50
CA SER A 65 19.29 -5.93 -1.73
C SER A 65 19.90 -4.90 -2.68
N PRO A 66 19.39 -3.66 -2.71
CA PRO A 66 19.88 -2.62 -3.61
C PRO A 66 21.34 -2.23 -3.33
N ASN A 67 21.93 -2.67 -2.21
CA ASN A 67 23.35 -2.45 -1.91
C ASN A 67 24.30 -3.32 -2.78
N GLY A 68 23.79 -4.22 -3.63
CA GLY A 68 24.60 -5.19 -4.39
C GLY A 68 25.06 -4.73 -5.78
N SER A 69 24.51 -3.65 -6.34
CA SER A 69 24.91 -3.12 -7.65
C SER A 69 25.29 -1.65 -7.51
N HIS A 70 26.58 -1.35 -7.54
CA HIS A 70 27.11 0.01 -7.68
C HIS A 70 26.87 0.61 -9.09
N ILE A 71 26.05 -0.05 -9.90
CA ILE A 71 25.84 0.27 -11.31
C ILE A 71 24.35 0.61 -11.51
N TYR A 72 24.12 1.90 -11.78
CA TYR A 72 22.89 2.58 -12.22
C TYR A 72 21.66 2.53 -11.28
N GLY A 73 21.48 3.57 -10.44
CA GLY A 73 20.19 3.93 -9.82
C GLY A 73 19.73 3.09 -8.62
N LEU A 74 20.41 1.99 -8.33
CA LEU A 74 20.10 1.09 -7.23
C LEU A 74 20.53 1.66 -5.87
N GLY A 75 19.59 2.23 -5.13
CA GLY A 75 19.81 2.62 -3.74
C GLY A 75 18.78 3.59 -3.19
N ALA A 76 18.21 4.42 -4.07
CA ALA A 76 17.24 5.43 -3.70
C ALA A 76 15.97 5.41 -4.55
N TYR A 77 16.00 5.06 -5.84
CA TYR A 77 14.84 5.10 -6.72
C TYR A 77 14.70 3.79 -7.52
N THR A 78 13.48 3.37 -7.78
CA THR A 78 13.15 2.26 -8.69
C THR A 78 13.06 2.74 -10.13
N SER A 79 12.98 1.80 -11.07
CA SER A 79 12.77 2.08 -12.50
C SER A 79 11.54 2.97 -12.81
N ASP A 80 10.51 3.00 -11.97
CA ASP A 80 9.35 3.89 -12.15
C ASP A 80 9.47 5.25 -11.45
N GLY A 81 10.63 5.55 -10.86
CA GLY A 81 10.90 6.77 -10.11
C GLY A 81 10.41 6.74 -8.66
N THR A 82 9.89 5.60 -8.16
CA THR A 82 9.50 5.48 -6.75
C THR A 82 10.71 5.38 -5.85
N TYR A 83 10.75 6.19 -4.79
CA TYR A 83 11.81 6.21 -3.79
C TYR A 83 11.80 4.95 -2.90
N THR A 84 12.97 4.37 -2.61
CA THR A 84 13.13 2.98 -2.13
C THR A 84 13.88 2.82 -0.82
N LEU A 85 14.10 3.89 -0.04
CA LEU A 85 15.10 3.93 1.04
C LEU A 85 15.02 2.77 2.05
N ASN A 86 13.85 2.18 2.25
CA ASN A 86 13.61 1.07 3.18
C ASN A 86 12.93 -0.16 2.52
N GLY A 87 13.01 -0.31 1.19
CA GLY A 87 12.34 -1.38 0.45
C GLY A 87 10.81 -1.24 0.42
N ARG A 88 10.30 -0.03 0.65
CA ARG A 88 8.87 0.28 0.68
C ARG A 88 8.54 1.54 -0.09
N ASP A 89 7.36 1.56 -0.69
CA ASP A 89 6.82 2.75 -1.36
C ASP A 89 6.30 3.80 -0.36
N LYS A 90 5.88 4.96 -0.87
CA LYS A 90 5.30 6.06 -0.07
C LYS A 90 4.06 5.65 0.75
N ASN A 91 3.36 4.61 0.33
CA ASN A 91 2.15 4.11 0.96
C ASN A 91 2.43 2.97 1.96
N GLY A 92 3.67 2.48 2.05
CA GLY A 92 4.09 1.41 2.97
C GLY A 92 4.08 0.00 2.36
N TYR A 93 3.73 -0.17 1.08
CA TYR A 93 3.83 -1.47 0.40
C TYR A 93 5.28 -1.86 0.14
N LEU A 94 5.56 -3.16 0.09
CA LEU A 94 6.87 -3.67 -0.32
C LEU A 94 7.12 -3.31 -1.78
N ILE A 95 8.36 -3.02 -2.13
CA ILE A 95 8.75 -2.79 -3.52
C ILE A 95 9.08 -4.14 -4.18
N LEU A 96 8.49 -4.38 -5.35
CA LEU A 96 8.74 -5.56 -6.17
C LEU A 96 9.43 -5.19 -7.47
N ALA A 97 10.41 -6.01 -7.84
CA ALA A 97 11.05 -6.00 -9.16
C ALA A 97 10.43 -7.10 -10.02
N ASN A 98 9.79 -6.71 -11.13
CA ASN A 98 9.22 -7.65 -12.11
C ASN A 98 8.88 -6.94 -13.44
N ASN A 99 8.73 -7.70 -14.53
CA ASN A 99 8.30 -7.21 -15.84
C ASN A 99 6.79 -6.87 -15.96
N LYS A 100 5.95 -7.13 -14.95
CA LYS A 100 4.53 -6.72 -14.93
C LYS A 100 4.37 -5.19 -14.97
N LYS A 101 3.12 -4.72 -15.17
CA LYS A 101 2.79 -3.29 -15.15
C LYS A 101 3.16 -2.66 -13.79
N PHE A 102 3.78 -1.47 -13.81
CA PHE A 102 4.04 -0.72 -12.58
C PHE A 102 2.74 -0.43 -11.82
N GLY A 103 2.81 -0.39 -10.49
CA GLY A 103 1.65 -0.26 -9.61
C GLY A 103 0.88 -1.57 -9.37
N THR A 104 1.26 -2.69 -10.01
CA THR A 104 0.59 -3.98 -9.79
C THR A 104 0.82 -4.46 -8.35
N LYS A 105 -0.27 -4.66 -7.60
CA LYS A 105 -0.24 -5.22 -6.24
C LYS A 105 -0.21 -6.75 -6.26
N ILE A 106 0.70 -7.34 -5.48
CA ILE A 106 0.92 -8.78 -5.41
C ILE A 106 1.02 -9.19 -3.94
N LYS A 107 0.29 -10.24 -3.54
CA LYS A 107 0.49 -10.89 -2.23
C LYS A 107 1.82 -11.63 -2.26
N THR A 108 2.66 -11.37 -1.25
CA THR A 108 3.96 -12.00 -1.05
C THR A 108 4.02 -12.66 0.33
N PRO A 109 5.03 -13.51 0.60
CA PRO A 109 5.23 -14.07 1.94
C PRO A 109 5.45 -13.02 3.05
N LEU A 110 5.92 -11.82 2.68
CA LEU A 110 6.25 -10.72 3.59
C LEU A 110 5.15 -9.66 3.70
N GLY A 111 3.98 -9.90 3.10
CA GLY A 111 2.86 -8.96 3.00
C GLY A 111 2.56 -8.56 1.56
N VAL A 112 1.85 -7.47 1.34
CA VAL A 112 1.54 -6.97 -0.02
C VAL A 112 2.69 -6.11 -0.56
N GLY A 113 3.12 -6.42 -1.77
CA GLY A 113 4.08 -5.63 -2.53
C GLY A 113 3.49 -5.03 -3.80
N VAL A 114 4.14 -4.00 -4.31
CA VAL A 114 3.79 -3.27 -5.53
C VAL A 114 4.98 -3.30 -6.48
N VAL A 115 4.70 -3.61 -7.75
CA VAL A 115 5.72 -3.55 -8.82
C VAL A 115 6.08 -2.10 -9.08
N HIS A 116 7.30 -1.72 -8.71
CA HIS A 116 7.87 -0.40 -8.98
C HIS A 116 9.19 -0.51 -9.77
N ASP A 117 9.81 -1.69 -9.75
CA ASP A 117 11.12 -1.89 -10.36
C ASP A 117 11.10 -2.96 -11.44
N ARG A 118 12.17 -2.99 -12.24
CA ARG A 118 12.40 -3.98 -13.27
C ARG A 118 13.39 -5.04 -12.79
N GLY A 119 13.16 -6.27 -13.24
CA GLY A 119 13.94 -7.42 -12.82
C GLY A 119 13.36 -8.69 -13.42
N THR A 120 12.92 -9.59 -12.56
CA THR A 120 12.44 -10.92 -12.92
C THR A 120 11.20 -10.95 -13.84
N TYR A 121 11.03 -12.07 -14.52
CA TYR A 121 10.00 -12.26 -15.53
C TYR A 121 8.94 -13.26 -15.07
N GLY A 122 7.70 -13.05 -15.52
CA GLY A 122 6.62 -14.01 -15.33
C GLY A 122 6.17 -14.13 -13.88
N GLY A 123 6.18 -15.35 -13.35
CA GLY A 123 5.73 -15.67 -11.99
C GLY A 123 6.78 -15.50 -10.90
N HIS A 124 7.97 -14.99 -11.23
CA HIS A 124 9.07 -14.75 -10.29
C HIS A 124 9.14 -13.27 -9.93
N TYR A 125 9.12 -12.93 -8.64
CA TYR A 125 9.20 -11.56 -8.13
C TYR A 125 10.38 -11.40 -7.17
N ASP A 126 11.16 -10.35 -7.34
CA ASP A 126 12.17 -9.95 -6.36
C ASP A 126 11.58 -8.93 -5.39
N ILE A 127 11.65 -9.22 -4.11
CA ILE A 127 11.25 -8.29 -3.05
C ILE A 127 12.47 -7.46 -2.66
N VAL A 128 12.33 -6.14 -2.71
CA VAL A 128 13.39 -5.24 -2.22
C VAL A 128 13.38 -5.27 -0.70
N VAL A 129 14.44 -5.81 -0.12
CA VAL A 129 14.60 -5.94 1.33
C VAL A 129 15.90 -5.28 1.74
N LYS A 130 15.82 -4.31 2.65
CA LYS A 130 16.98 -3.75 3.36
C LYS A 130 17.10 -4.48 4.71
#